data_AF-A0A8T5EZW6-F1
#
_entry.id   AF-A0A8T5EZW6-F1
#
_cell.length_a   1.000
_cell.length_b   1.000
_cell.length_c   1.000
_cell.angle_alpha   90.00
_cell.angle_beta   90.00
_cell.angle_gamma   90.00
#
_symmetry.space_group_name_H-M   'P 1'
#
loop_
_entity.id
_entity.type
_entity.pdbx_description
1 polymer ?
#
loop_
_entity_poly.entity_id
_entity_poly.type
_entity_poly.pdbx_seq_one_letter_code
_entity_poly.pdbx_strand_id
1 'polypeptide(L)'
;MIGIEVIAIIILGVILLILLILKFIESHLSKEVVIAKTKRDELYQKELDNLNLTEKDTMKKIDSIARNFFYEAYNFNMKEYSEMEEKFKEMKNKNGIKFCKIMEKNDYSTEEITSEEKEKLKGLLREITKKTHIISKIETPKEELIKKEKLKKTKATEDKKEIKK
;
A
#
# COMPACT_ATOMS: atom_id res chain seq x y z
N MET A 1 3.61 -43.36 -39.55
CA MET A 1 4.10 -42.02 -39.15
C MET A 1 3.04 -41.35 -38.28
N ILE A 2 3.01 -41.65 -36.98
CA ILE A 2 2.09 -41.02 -36.01
C ILE A 2 2.90 -40.25 -34.94
N GLY A 3 4.22 -40.12 -35.11
CA GLY A 3 5.11 -39.64 -34.05
C GLY A 3 5.01 -38.14 -33.80
N ILE A 4 5.29 -37.32 -34.81
CA ILE A 4 5.64 -35.91 -34.58
C ILE A 4 4.40 -35.00 -34.52
N GLU A 5 3.43 -35.21 -35.41
CA GLU A 5 2.21 -34.38 -35.48
C GLU A 5 1.34 -34.54 -34.23
N VAL A 6 1.20 -35.77 -33.72
CA VAL A 6 0.44 -36.04 -32.49
C VAL A 6 1.16 -35.46 -31.27
N ILE A 7 2.48 -35.57 -31.19
CA ILE A 7 3.28 -34.97 -30.11
C ILE A 7 3.16 -33.45 -30.13
N ALA A 8 3.20 -32.80 -31.31
CA ALA A 8 3.05 -31.36 -31.44
C ALA A 8 1.67 -30.87 -30.94
N ILE A 9 0.59 -31.58 -31.26
CA ILE A 9 -0.76 -31.27 -30.78
C ILE A 9 -0.85 -31.37 -29.25
N ILE A 10 -0.25 -32.41 -28.66
CA ILE A 10 -0.23 -32.59 -27.20
C ILE A 10 0.53 -31.44 -26.53
N ILE A 11 1.70 -31.06 -27.05
CA ILE A 11 2.50 -29.94 -26.52
C ILE A 11 1.70 -28.64 -26.60
N LEU A 12 1.04 -28.38 -27.72
CA LEU A 12 0.21 -27.19 -27.90
C LEU A 12 -0.95 -27.14 -26.87
N GLY A 13 -1.58 -28.29 -26.62
CA GLY A 13 -2.63 -28.44 -25.61
C GLY A 13 -2.13 -28.15 -24.19
N VAL A 14 -0.94 -28.64 -23.84
CA VAL A 14 -0.31 -28.37 -22.54
C VAL A 14 0.02 -26.88 -22.39
N ILE A 15 0.55 -26.23 -23.43
CA ILE A 15 0.84 -24.79 -23.42
C ILE A 15 -0.44 -23.97 -23.21
N LEU A 16 -1.52 -24.29 -23.93
CA LEU A 16 -2.82 -23.63 -23.76
C LEU A 16 -3.38 -23.82 -22.35
N LEU A 17 -3.26 -25.01 -21.78
CA LEU A 17 -3.69 -25.30 -20.41
C LEU A 17 -2.91 -24.45 -19.39
N ILE A 18 -1.59 -24.35 -19.55
CA ILE A 18 -0.73 -23.52 -18.68
C ILE A 18 -1.15 -22.05 -18.78
N LEU A 19 -1.40 -21.53 -19.99
CA LEU A 19 -1.85 -20.14 -20.18
C LEU A 19 -3.20 -19.86 -19.50
N LEU A 20 -4.13 -20.82 -19.53
CA LEU A 20 -5.42 -20.70 -18.84
C LEU A 20 -5.24 -20.68 -17.31
N ILE A 21 -4.39 -21.55 -16.77
CA ILE A 21 -4.07 -21.57 -15.33
C ILE A 21 -3.44 -20.25 -14.91
N LEU A 22 -2.46 -19.74 -15.68
CA LEU A 22 -1.83 -18.46 -15.40
C LEU A 22 -2.83 -17.30 -15.41
N LYS A 23 -3.72 -17.23 -16.41
CA LYS A 23 -4.80 -16.22 -16.44
C LYS A 23 -5.74 -16.31 -15.26
N PHE A 24 -6.08 -17.52 -14.82
CA PHE A 24 -6.97 -17.73 -13.68
C PHE A 24 -6.33 -17.25 -12.38
N ILE A 25 -5.05 -17.60 -12.16
CA ILE A 25 -4.25 -17.12 -11.02
C ILE A 25 -4.16 -15.59 -11.05
N GLU A 26 -3.82 -14.99 -12.18
CA GLU A 26 -3.72 -13.54 -12.36
C GLU A 26 -5.06 -12.83 -12.04
N SER A 27 -6.18 -13.37 -12.52
CA SER A 27 -7.51 -12.81 -12.24
C SER A 27 -7.90 -12.93 -10.76
N HIS A 28 -7.51 -14.00 -10.07
CA HIS A 28 -7.85 -14.18 -8.65
C HIS A 28 -6.99 -13.29 -7.76
N LEU A 29 -5.68 -13.24 -8.02
CA LEU A 29 -4.75 -12.40 -7.26
C LEU A 29 -5.04 -10.90 -7.49
N SER A 30 -5.41 -10.49 -8.71
CA SER A 30 -5.77 -9.10 -8.98
C SER A 30 -7.03 -8.65 -8.22
N LYS A 31 -8.04 -9.52 -8.06
CA LYS A 31 -9.28 -9.19 -7.33
C LYS A 31 -9.04 -9.03 -5.83
N GLU A 32 -8.32 -9.94 -5.18
CA GLU A 32 -8.05 -9.85 -3.74
C GLU A 32 -7.23 -8.60 -3.40
N VAL A 33 -6.24 -8.30 -4.24
CA VAL A 33 -5.43 -7.10 -4.11
C VAL A 33 -6.29 -5.84 -4.29
N VAL A 34 -7.26 -5.80 -5.22
CA VAL A 34 -8.18 -4.65 -5.38
C VAL A 34 -9.08 -4.45 -4.16
N ILE A 35 -9.61 -5.52 -3.55
CA ILE A 35 -10.51 -5.42 -2.39
C ILE A 35 -9.77 -4.94 -1.12
N ALA A 36 -8.52 -5.36 -0.92
CA ALA A 36 -7.69 -4.85 0.18
C ALA A 36 -7.35 -3.36 0.01
N LYS A 37 -7.17 -2.89 -1.24
CA LYS A 37 -6.87 -1.50 -1.59
C LYS A 37 -8.02 -0.54 -1.30
N THR A 38 -9.24 -0.88 -1.73
CA THR A 38 -10.42 -0.02 -1.53
C THR A 38 -10.68 0.25 -0.05
N LYS A 39 -10.47 -0.76 0.81
CA LYS A 39 -10.62 -0.61 2.27
C LYS A 39 -9.60 0.35 2.90
N ARG A 40 -8.41 0.47 2.31
CA ARG A 40 -7.33 1.31 2.87
C ARG A 40 -7.50 2.78 2.49
N ASP A 41 -7.84 3.06 1.23
CA ASP A 41 -8.20 4.41 0.78
C ASP A 41 -9.41 4.93 1.60
N GLU A 42 -10.44 4.09 1.80
CA GLU A 42 -11.60 4.41 2.64
C GLU A 42 -11.25 4.68 4.11
N LEU A 43 -10.25 3.98 4.65
CA LEU A 43 -9.78 4.22 6.02
C LEU A 43 -9.22 5.63 6.17
N TYR A 44 -8.36 6.07 5.25
CA TYR A 44 -7.80 7.43 5.27
C TYR A 44 -8.88 8.50 5.09
N GLN A 45 -9.87 8.26 4.22
CA GLN A 45 -11.03 9.17 4.14
C GLN A 45 -11.74 9.27 5.48
N LYS A 46 -12.01 8.13 6.14
CA LYS A 46 -12.70 8.09 7.43
C LYS A 46 -11.88 8.75 8.54
N GLU A 47 -10.56 8.57 8.56
CA GLU A 47 -9.67 9.25 9.51
C GLU A 47 -9.71 10.77 9.33
N LEU A 48 -9.67 11.24 8.08
CA LEU A 48 -9.81 12.67 7.78
C LEU A 48 -11.18 13.21 8.22
N ASP A 49 -12.25 12.44 8.02
CA ASP A 49 -13.61 12.85 8.36
C ASP A 49 -13.80 13.01 9.86
N ASN A 50 -13.17 12.14 10.64
CA ASN A 50 -13.21 12.16 12.10
C ASN A 50 -12.27 13.23 12.72
N LEU A 51 -11.47 13.94 11.93
CA LEU A 51 -10.65 15.04 12.45
C LEU A 51 -11.54 16.20 12.93
N ASN A 52 -11.50 16.46 14.23
CA ASN A 52 -12.03 17.68 14.82
C ASN A 52 -10.97 18.79 14.76
N LEU A 53 -11.15 19.75 13.86
CA LEU A 53 -10.13 20.77 13.57
C LEU A 53 -9.90 21.80 14.67
N THR A 54 -10.78 21.82 15.68
CA THR A 54 -10.66 22.69 16.85
C THR A 54 -9.68 22.13 17.90
N GLU A 55 -9.29 20.85 17.80
CA GLU A 55 -8.36 20.24 18.73
C GLU A 55 -6.93 20.77 18.57
N LYS A 56 -6.23 20.94 19.69
CA LYS A 56 -4.84 21.42 19.73
C LYS A 56 -3.88 20.53 18.92
N ASP A 57 -4.10 19.21 18.95
CA ASP A 57 -3.23 18.24 18.28
C ASP A 57 -3.65 17.93 16.83
N THR A 58 -4.61 18.68 16.26
CA THR A 58 -5.10 18.46 14.89
C THR A 58 -3.96 18.40 13.88
N MET A 59 -2.98 19.30 13.97
CA MET A 59 -1.86 19.33 13.02
C MET A 59 -0.98 18.09 13.07
N LYS A 60 -0.72 17.56 14.27
CA LYS A 60 0.00 16.29 14.43
C LYS A 60 -0.78 15.13 13.82
N LYS A 61 -2.11 15.15 13.93
CA LYS A 61 -2.97 14.14 13.32
C LYS A 61 -2.94 14.24 11.79
N ILE A 62 -3.05 15.46 11.24
CA ILE A 62 -2.92 15.70 9.79
C ILE A 62 -1.56 15.22 9.28
N ASP A 63 -0.47 15.58 9.98
CA ASP A 63 0.89 15.16 9.64
C ASP A 63 1.03 13.63 9.64
N SER A 64 0.56 12.97 10.71
CA SER A 64 0.60 11.50 10.83
C SER A 64 -0.16 10.80 9.70
N ILE A 65 -1.40 11.26 9.42
CA ILE A 65 -2.22 10.72 8.33
C ILE A 65 -1.51 10.91 6.98
N ALA A 66 -1.00 12.12 6.72
CA ALA A 66 -0.32 12.45 5.47
C ALA A 66 0.93 11.59 5.25
N ARG A 67 1.78 11.47 6.26
CA ARG A 67 3.02 10.68 6.18
C ARG A 67 2.75 9.21 5.95
N ASN A 68 1.81 8.63 6.70
CA ASN A 68 1.43 7.22 6.51
C ASN A 68 0.88 7.01 5.10
N PHE A 69 0.00 7.89 4.64
CA PHE A 69 -0.55 7.82 3.29
C PHE A 69 0.53 7.98 2.22
N PHE A 70 1.45 8.95 2.35
CA PHE A 70 2.50 9.17 1.36
C PHE A 70 3.52 8.03 1.31
N TYR A 71 3.80 7.41 2.45
CA TYR A 71 4.56 6.17 2.51
C TYR A 71 3.82 5.05 1.77
N GLU A 72 2.55 4.79 2.09
CA GLU A 72 1.79 3.68 1.50
C GLU A 72 1.52 3.88 -0.01
N ALA A 73 1.20 5.11 -0.45
CA ALA A 73 0.78 5.40 -1.81
C ALA A 73 1.94 5.73 -2.77
N TYR A 74 3.01 6.36 -2.27
CA TYR A 74 4.11 6.86 -3.09
C TYR A 74 5.49 6.33 -2.68
N ASN A 75 5.58 5.56 -1.58
CA ASN A 75 6.84 5.09 -1.01
C ASN A 75 7.80 6.24 -0.65
N PHE A 76 7.24 7.34 -0.14
CA PHE A 76 8.03 8.47 0.33
C PHE A 76 8.51 8.21 1.77
N ASN A 77 9.81 7.93 1.91
CA ASN A 77 10.46 7.68 3.20
C ASN A 77 11.12 8.96 3.79
N MET A 78 10.77 10.10 3.21
CA MET A 78 11.36 11.41 3.51
C MET A 78 10.80 11.98 4.81
N LYS A 79 11.63 12.71 5.55
CA LYS A 79 11.19 13.39 6.78
C LYS A 79 10.69 14.79 6.48
N GLU A 80 11.23 15.46 5.47
CA GLU A 80 10.91 16.84 5.20
C GLU A 80 9.87 16.97 4.09
N TYR A 81 8.94 17.92 4.27
CA TYR A 81 7.92 18.21 3.27
C TYR A 81 8.49 18.88 2.01
N SER A 82 9.64 19.56 2.14
CA SER A 82 10.44 20.11 1.04
C SER A 82 10.84 19.02 0.04
N GLU A 83 11.40 17.90 0.52
CA GLU A 83 11.79 16.74 -0.29
C GLU A 83 10.58 16.10 -0.97
N MET A 84 9.47 15.95 -0.24
CA MET A 84 8.22 15.44 -0.81
C MET A 84 7.63 16.38 -1.87
N GLU A 85 7.79 17.70 -1.70
CA GLU A 85 7.36 18.69 -2.70
C GLU A 85 8.09 18.48 -4.03
N GLU A 86 9.40 18.24 -4.00
CA GLU A 86 10.18 17.97 -5.21
C GLU A 86 9.66 16.72 -5.94
N LYS A 87 9.35 15.65 -5.21
CA LYS A 87 8.72 14.46 -5.79
C LYS A 87 7.34 14.76 -6.37
N PHE A 88 6.51 15.55 -5.69
CA PHE A 88 5.23 15.94 -6.26
C PHE A 88 5.34 16.87 -7.48
N LYS A 89 6.41 17.68 -7.59
CA LYS A 89 6.73 18.45 -8.81
C LYS A 89 7.08 17.52 -9.98
N GLU A 90 7.95 16.53 -9.77
CA GLU A 90 8.28 15.50 -10.77
C GLU A 90 7.01 14.80 -11.27
N MET A 91 6.09 14.47 -10.37
CA MET A 91 4.81 13.82 -10.67
C MET A 91 3.73 14.77 -11.21
N LYS A 92 4.01 16.09 -11.31
CA LYS A 92 3.05 17.14 -11.68
C LYS A 92 1.78 17.15 -10.80
N ASN A 93 1.88 16.67 -9.56
CA ASN A 93 0.76 16.62 -8.61
C ASN A 93 0.61 17.96 -7.88
N LYS A 94 -0.16 18.88 -8.46
CA LYS A 94 -0.38 20.23 -7.92
C LYS A 94 -0.93 20.24 -6.50
N ASN A 95 -1.74 19.26 -6.11
CA ASN A 95 -2.32 19.20 -4.78
C ASN A 95 -1.29 18.76 -3.75
N GLY A 96 -0.46 17.77 -4.08
CA GLY A 96 0.68 17.36 -3.25
C GLY A 96 1.66 18.51 -3.01
N ILE A 97 2.00 19.26 -4.08
CA ILE A 97 2.86 20.45 -3.98
C ILE A 97 2.27 21.48 -3.01
N LYS A 98 0.98 21.81 -3.15
CA LYS A 98 0.31 22.78 -2.27
C LYS A 98 0.26 22.30 -0.82
N PHE A 99 0.01 21.01 -0.61
CA PHE A 99 -0.03 20.41 0.72
C PHE A 99 1.34 20.55 1.40
N CYS A 100 2.42 20.12 0.73
CA CYS A 100 3.78 20.21 1.25
C CYS A 100 4.16 21.64 1.62
N LYS A 101 3.84 22.64 0.79
CA LYS A 101 4.15 24.05 1.07
C LYS A 101 3.47 24.57 2.34
N ILE A 102 2.21 24.18 2.57
CA ILE A 102 1.50 24.63 3.78
C ILE A 102 2.07 23.93 5.01
N MET A 103 2.39 22.64 4.91
CA MET A 103 3.03 21.90 6.01
C MET A 103 4.43 22.44 6.33
N GLU A 104 5.26 22.68 5.31
CA GLU A 104 6.59 23.27 5.48
C GLU A 104 6.51 24.66 6.13
N LYS A 105 5.60 25.54 5.64
CA LYS A 105 5.36 26.84 6.28
C LYS A 105 5.01 26.66 7.76
N ASN A 106 4.18 25.69 8.10
CA ASN A 106 3.79 25.43 9.49
C ASN A 106 4.95 24.92 10.36
N ASP A 107 5.85 24.10 9.82
CA ASP A 107 6.98 23.56 10.57
C ASP A 107 8.03 24.64 10.92
N TYR A 108 8.15 25.68 10.10
CA TYR A 108 9.12 26.78 10.29
C TYR A 108 8.49 28.09 10.77
N SER A 109 7.16 28.20 10.83
CA SER A 109 6.45 29.38 11.30
C SER A 109 6.27 29.34 12.82
N THR A 110 6.48 30.49 13.47
CA THR A 110 6.11 30.68 14.88
C THR A 110 4.63 31.00 15.07
N GLU A 111 3.91 31.32 13.99
CA GLU A 111 2.48 31.59 14.00
C GLU A 111 1.69 30.28 13.97
N GLU A 112 0.68 30.17 14.84
CA GLU A 112 -0.26 29.05 14.82
C GLU A 112 -1.09 29.07 13.54
N ILE A 113 -1.17 27.90 12.90
CA ILE A 113 -1.96 27.72 11.69
C ILE A 113 -3.46 27.94 11.96
N THR A 114 -4.10 28.69 11.07
CA THR A 114 -5.51 29.04 11.22
C THR A 114 -6.44 27.85 10.97
N SER A 115 -7.66 27.90 11.49
CA SER A 115 -8.67 26.87 11.20
C SER A 115 -8.99 26.74 9.70
N GLU A 116 -8.90 27.85 8.95
CA GLU A 116 -9.07 27.85 7.49
C GLU A 116 -7.94 27.10 6.78
N GLU A 117 -6.69 27.31 7.20
CA GLU A 117 -5.54 26.57 6.67
C GLU A 117 -5.61 25.07 7.03
N LYS A 118 -6.12 24.72 8.23
CA LYS A 118 -6.38 23.31 8.62
C LYS A 118 -7.43 22.65 7.72
N GLU A 119 -8.55 23.33 7.45
CA GLU A 119 -9.57 22.84 6.51
C GLU A 119 -8.97 22.68 5.10
N LYS A 120 -8.15 23.63 4.67
CA LYS A 120 -7.49 23.58 3.37
C LYS A 120 -6.52 22.39 3.27
N LEU A 121 -5.74 22.11 4.30
CA LEU A 121 -4.86 20.94 4.38
C LEU A 121 -5.67 19.63 4.31
N LYS A 122 -6.72 19.53 5.12
CA LYS A 122 -7.63 18.38 5.13
C LYS A 122 -8.24 18.16 3.73
N GLY A 123 -8.72 19.23 3.08
CA GLY A 123 -9.27 19.17 1.72
C GLY A 123 -8.24 18.72 0.68
N LEU A 124 -7.02 19.28 0.70
CA LEU A 124 -5.95 18.87 -0.19
C LEU A 124 -5.59 17.39 -0.02
N LEU A 125 -5.41 16.93 1.22
CA LEU A 125 -5.10 15.53 1.52
C LEU A 125 -6.24 14.59 1.08
N ARG A 126 -7.49 15.02 1.24
CA ARG A 126 -8.67 14.30 0.74
C ARG A 126 -8.69 14.16 -0.78
N GLU A 127 -8.30 15.21 -1.51
CA GLU A 127 -8.21 15.14 -2.97
C GLU A 127 -7.06 14.25 -3.45
N ILE A 128 -5.90 14.28 -2.76
CA ILE A 128 -4.76 13.44 -3.10
C ILE A 128 -5.12 11.97 -2.88
N THR A 129 -5.72 11.65 -1.73
CA THR A 129 -6.17 10.28 -1.37
C THR A 129 -7.26 9.74 -2.30
N LYS A 130 -8.15 10.59 -2.83
CA LYS A 130 -9.16 10.15 -3.83
C LYS A 130 -8.57 9.86 -5.20
N LYS A 131 -7.54 10.60 -5.61
CA LYS A 131 -6.94 10.48 -6.96
C LYS A 131 -5.89 9.38 -7.03
N THR A 132 -5.33 8.99 -5.89
CA THR A 132 -4.24 8.01 -5.83
C THR A 132 -4.69 6.80 -5.04
N HIS A 133 -4.77 5.67 -5.72
CA HIS A 133 -5.01 4.39 -5.06
C HIS A 133 -3.75 3.91 -4.37
N ILE A 134 -3.83 3.60 -3.08
CA ILE A 134 -2.74 2.93 -2.37
C ILE A 134 -2.51 1.58 -3.03
N ILE A 135 -1.32 1.39 -3.61
CA ILE A 135 -0.88 0.07 -4.02
C ILE A 135 -0.31 -0.57 -2.77
N SER A 136 -1.17 -1.16 -1.93
CA SER A 136 -0.72 -1.89 -0.76
C SER A 136 0.25 -2.97 -1.23
N LYS A 137 1.56 -2.72 -1.11
CA LYS A 137 2.55 -3.77 -1.04
C LYS A 137 2.30 -4.45 0.30
N ILE A 138 1.30 -5.31 0.34
CA ILE A 138 1.32 -6.45 1.25
C ILE A 138 2.40 -7.37 0.66
N GLU A 139 3.66 -6.92 0.70
CA GLU A 139 4.78 -7.82 0.77
C GLU A 139 4.65 -8.45 2.16
N THR A 140 3.81 -9.48 2.30
CA THR A 140 4.17 -10.52 3.26
C THR A 140 5.58 -10.94 2.85
N PRO A 141 6.61 -10.69 3.66
CA PRO A 141 7.95 -11.14 3.32
C PRO A 141 7.82 -12.66 3.20
N LYS A 142 8.07 -13.22 2.01
CA LYS A 142 8.06 -14.67 1.79
C LYS A 142 8.92 -15.41 2.83
N GLU A 143 9.86 -14.71 3.45
CA GLU A 143 10.71 -15.18 4.54
C GLU A 143 9.95 -15.53 5.83
N GLU A 144 8.85 -14.86 6.19
CA GLU A 144 8.08 -15.20 7.40
C GLU A 144 7.21 -16.46 7.24
N LEU A 145 6.66 -16.70 6.04
CA LEU A 145 5.91 -17.93 5.74
C LEU A 145 6.84 -19.15 5.74
N ILE A 146 8.06 -19.01 5.20
CA ILE A 146 9.07 -20.07 5.23
C ILE A 146 9.55 -20.34 6.67
N LYS A 147 9.67 -19.31 7.52
CA LYS A 147 10.03 -19.49 8.94
C LYS A 147 8.92 -20.21 9.73
N LYS A 148 7.65 -19.89 9.50
CA LYS A 148 6.50 -20.53 10.16
C LYS A 148 6.30 -21.98 9.68
N GLU A 149 6.55 -22.30 8.42
CA GLU A 149 6.53 -23.70 7.94
C GLU A 149 7.70 -24.53 8.48
N LYS A 150 8.90 -23.94 8.58
CA LYS A 150 10.05 -24.62 9.19
C LYS A 150 9.82 -24.89 10.68
N LEU A 151 9.28 -23.93 11.45
CA LEU A 151 8.95 -24.15 12.87
C LEU A 151 7.87 -25.23 13.08
N LYS A 152 6.87 -25.33 12.19
CA LYS A 152 5.85 -26.39 12.27
C LYS A 152 6.40 -27.77 11.92
N LYS A 153 7.33 -27.88 10.97
CA LYS A 153 8.00 -29.16 10.64
C LYS A 153 8.95 -29.63 11.74
N THR A 154 9.64 -28.73 12.44
CA THR A 154 10.53 -29.12 13.55
C THR A 154 9.74 -29.66 14.74
N LYS A 155 8.64 -29.02 15.15
CA LYS A 155 7.80 -29.51 16.25
C LYS A 155 7.11 -30.84 15.95
N ALA A 156 6.65 -31.06 14.71
CA ALA A 156 6.07 -32.34 14.31
C ALA A 156 7.08 -33.51 14.27
N THR A 157 8.38 -33.21 14.26
CA THR A 157 9.44 -34.24 14.28
C THR A 157 9.89 -34.57 15.70
N GLU A 158 9.78 -33.63 16.65
CA GLU A 158 10.06 -33.85 18.07
C GLU A 158 8.94 -34.65 18.74
N ASP A 159 7.66 -34.37 18.45
CA ASP A 159 6.52 -35.13 19.00
C ASP A 159 6.49 -36.60 18.54
N LYS A 160 7.12 -36.94 17.42
CA LYS A 160 7.23 -38.34 16.95
C LYS A 160 8.36 -39.13 17.60
N LYS A 161 9.31 -38.48 18.30
CA LYS A 161 10.40 -39.16 19.01
C LYS A 161 10.02 -39.55 20.45
N GLU A 162 9.04 -38.89 21.07
CA GLU A 162 8.59 -39.26 22.42
C GLU A 162 7.63 -40.46 22.46
N ILE A 163 6.97 -40.81 21.35
CA ILE A 163 6.03 -41.95 21.29
C ILE A 163 6.75 -43.30 21.08
N LYS A 164 8.09 -43.32 20.95
CA LYS A 164 8.89 -44.55 20.73
C LYS A 164 9.88 -44.86 21.86
N LYS A 165 9.66 -44.35 23.07
CA LYS A 165 10.39 -44.81 24.26
C LYS A 165 9.45 -45.53 25.22
#